data_AF-A0A963JW93-F1
#
_entry.id   AF-A0A963JW93-F1
#
_cell.length_a   1.000
_cell.length_b   1.000
_cell.length_c   1.000
_cell.angle_alpha   90.00
_cell.angle_beta   90.00
_cell.angle_gamma   90.00
#
_symmetry.space_group_name_H-M   'P 1'
#
loop_
_entity.id
_entity.type
_entity.pdbx_description
1 polymer ?
#
loop_
_entity_poly.entity_id
_entity_poly.type
_entity_poly.pdbx_seq_one_letter_code
_entity_poly.pdbx_strand_id
1 'polypeptide(L)'
;SDFADARQLIDGRDTGFLFAADQPDSLKAALRRVHADRHRLPLMGQAARALVAAEHTWQARAEAMIESLDSLLAAPSPAPATGTSVPTVRELAAP
;
A
#
# COMPACT_ATOMS: atom_id res chain seq x y z
N SER A 1 -7.08 6.42 -14.03
CA SER A 1 -8.02 5.30 -14.13
C SER A 1 -8.39 4.86 -12.72
N ASP A 2 -9.58 4.30 -12.53
CA ASP A 2 -10.13 3.89 -11.23
C ASP A 2 -9.76 2.44 -10.87
N PHE A 3 -8.48 2.10 -11.01
CA PHE A 3 -7.95 0.81 -10.55
C PHE A 3 -7.76 0.83 -9.03
N ALA A 4 -7.66 -0.36 -8.42
CA ALA A 4 -7.60 -0.49 -6.96
C ALA A 4 -6.41 0.26 -6.33
N ASP A 5 -5.25 0.24 -6.99
CA ASP A 5 -4.05 0.98 -6.62
C ASP A 5 -4.24 2.50 -6.70
N ALA A 6 -4.84 2.99 -7.79
CA ALA A 6 -5.14 4.41 -7.97
C ALA A 6 -6.16 4.91 -6.95
N ARG A 7 -7.18 4.11 -6.62
CA ARG A 7 -8.14 4.41 -5.53
C ARG A 7 -7.44 4.52 -4.18
N GLN A 8 -6.54 3.61 -3.88
CA GLN A 8 -5.84 3.62 -2.59
C GLN A 8 -5.03 4.91 -2.38
N LEU A 9 -4.55 5.53 -3.47
CA LEU A 9 -3.75 6.75 -3.45
C LEU A 9 -4.57 8.05 -3.52
N ILE A 10 -5.71 8.02 -4.21
CA ILE A 10 -6.47 9.22 -4.59
C ILE A 10 -7.84 9.30 -3.91
N ASP A 11 -8.48 8.16 -3.63
CA ASP A 11 -9.83 8.16 -3.08
C ASP A 11 -9.83 8.70 -1.63
N GLY A 12 -10.70 9.68 -1.36
CA GLY A 12 -10.74 10.40 -0.08
C GLY A 12 -9.53 11.32 0.20
N ARG A 13 -8.56 11.43 -0.72
CA ARG A 13 -7.37 12.27 -0.57
C ARG A 13 -7.37 13.33 -1.67
N ASP A 14 -7.21 14.61 -1.35
CA ASP A 14 -7.23 15.72 -2.33
C ASP A 14 -5.94 15.77 -3.16
N THR A 15 -5.58 14.66 -3.80
CA THR A 15 -4.28 14.41 -4.47
C THR A 15 -4.43 14.11 -5.96
N GLY A 16 -5.66 13.96 -6.47
CA GLY A 16 -5.90 13.68 -7.88
C GLY A 16 -7.38 13.54 -8.26
N PHE A 17 -7.61 13.09 -9.48
CA PHE A 17 -8.94 12.78 -10.01
C PHE A 17 -8.94 11.35 -10.57
N LEU A 18 -10.02 10.61 -10.28
CA LEU A 18 -10.26 9.27 -10.81
C LEU A 18 -11.24 9.30 -11.98
N PHE A 19 -11.11 8.32 -12.87
CA PHE A 19 -11.99 8.10 -14.02
C PHE A 19 -12.04 6.61 -14.34
N ALA A 20 -13.17 6.10 -14.83
CA ALA A 20 -13.29 4.69 -15.21
C ALA A 20 -12.43 4.39 -16.45
N ALA A 21 -11.54 3.39 -16.34
CA ALA A 21 -10.51 3.10 -17.35
C ALA A 21 -11.10 2.76 -18.73
N ASP A 22 -12.19 1.98 -18.75
CA ASP A 22 -12.79 1.43 -19.96
C ASP A 22 -13.93 2.30 -20.51
N GLN A 23 -14.08 3.53 -20.01
CA GLN A 23 -15.16 4.44 -20.38
C GLN A 23 -14.60 5.78 -20.86
N PRO A 24 -14.44 5.99 -22.18
CA PRO A 24 -13.89 7.23 -22.73
C PRO A 24 -14.65 8.49 -22.30
N ASP A 25 -15.96 8.40 -22.09
CA ASP A 25 -16.77 9.53 -21.62
C ASP A 25 -16.50 9.86 -20.14
N SER A 26 -16.09 8.89 -19.33
CA SER A 26 -15.62 9.12 -17.96
C SER A 26 -14.35 9.96 -17.95
N LEU A 27 -13.40 9.67 -18.85
CA LEU A 27 -12.19 10.47 -19.01
C LEU A 27 -12.53 11.91 -19.44
N LYS A 28 -13.42 12.09 -20.43
CA LYS A 28 -13.86 13.43 -20.85
C LYS A 28 -14.48 14.22 -19.69
N ALA A 29 -15.33 13.57 -18.88
CA ALA A 29 -15.94 14.20 -17.71
C ALA A 29 -14.88 14.58 -16.65
N ALA A 30 -13.91 13.70 -16.38
CA ALA A 30 -12.82 13.98 -15.46
C ALA A 30 -11.95 15.17 -15.94
N LEU A 31 -11.62 15.22 -17.24
CA LEU A 31 -10.87 16.34 -17.82
C LEU A 31 -11.63 17.67 -17.71
N ARG A 32 -12.96 17.66 -17.90
CA ARG A 32 -13.79 18.86 -17.68
C ARG A 32 -13.74 19.33 -16.22
N ARG A 33 -13.80 18.40 -15.26
CA ARG A 33 -13.66 18.70 -13.83
C ARG A 33 -12.29 19.28 -13.51
N VAL A 34 -11.21 18.65 -13.99
CA VAL A 34 -9.84 19.14 -13.85
C VAL A 34 -9.72 20.58 -14.38
N HIS A 35 -10.32 20.86 -15.54
CA HIS A 35 -10.27 22.20 -16.11
C HIS A 35 -11.06 23.22 -15.29
N ALA A 36 -12.25 22.87 -14.80
CA ALA A 36 -13.05 23.73 -13.93
C ALA A 36 -12.29 24.05 -12.62
N ASP A 37 -11.65 23.05 -12.03
CA ASP A 37 -10.94 23.14 -10.74
C ASP A 37 -9.44 23.43 -10.89
N ARG A 38 -8.99 23.89 -12.06
CA ARG A 38 -7.57 24.05 -12.41
C ARG A 38 -6.74 24.88 -11.43
N HIS A 39 -7.40 25.79 -10.70
CA HIS A 39 -6.80 26.62 -9.66
C HIS A 39 -6.34 25.81 -8.43
N ARG A 40 -6.91 24.62 -8.18
CA ARG A 40 -6.55 23.73 -7.07
C ARG A 40 -5.39 22.80 -7.40
N LEU A 41 -5.06 22.62 -8.68
CA LEU A 41 -4.05 21.66 -9.13
C LEU A 41 -2.67 21.86 -8.49
N PRO A 42 -2.17 23.10 -8.26
CA PRO A 42 -0.90 23.29 -7.57
C PRO A 42 -0.91 22.73 -6.15
N LEU A 43 -2.00 22.93 -5.40
CA LEU A 43 -2.15 22.42 -4.03
C LEU A 43 -2.30 20.89 -4.04
N MET A 44 -3.13 20.34 -4.92
CA MET A 44 -3.28 18.90 -5.06
C MET A 44 -1.95 18.22 -5.43
N GLY A 45 -1.16 18.84 -6.32
CA GLY A 45 0.16 18.34 -6.70
C GLY A 45 1.21 18.46 -5.58
N GLN A 46 1.07 19.42 -4.67
CA GLN A 46 1.89 19.48 -3.46
C GLN A 46 1.50 18.35 -2.48
N ALA A 47 0.20 18.18 -2.24
CA ALA A 47 -0.32 17.12 -1.38
C ALA A 47 0.07 15.72 -1.90
N ALA A 48 -0.07 15.48 -3.21
CA ALA A 48 0.33 14.23 -3.83
C ALA A 48 1.82 13.92 -3.66
N ARG A 49 2.69 14.93 -3.84
CA ARG A 49 4.14 14.76 -3.63
C ARG A 49 4.50 14.50 -2.17
N ALA A 50 3.85 15.20 -1.25
CA ALA A 50 4.05 14.98 0.19
C ALA A 50 3.64 13.55 0.58
N LEU A 51 2.50 13.07 0.10
CA LEU A 51 2.04 11.70 0.29
C LEU A 51 3.06 10.67 -0.22
N VAL A 52 3.53 10.85 -1.45
CA VAL A 52 4.52 9.93 -2.05
C VAL A 52 5.82 9.92 -1.24
N ALA A 53 6.32 11.09 -0.84
CA ALA A 53 7.53 11.21 -0.03
C ALA A 53 7.41 10.45 1.30
N ALA A 54 6.25 10.58 1.97
CA ALA A 54 6.00 10.01 3.28
C ALA A 54 5.72 8.50 3.26
N GLU A 55 4.99 7.99 2.26
CA GLU A 55 4.44 6.63 2.32
C GLU A 55 4.95 5.69 1.20
N HIS A 56 5.45 6.25 0.09
CA HIS A 56 5.68 5.47 -1.14
C HIS A 56 7.11 5.54 -1.67
N THR A 57 8.04 6.14 -0.94
CA THR A 57 9.47 6.01 -1.24
C THR A 57 10.02 4.67 -0.75
N TRP A 58 11.05 4.16 -1.41
CA TRP A 58 11.75 2.96 -0.93
C TRP A 58 12.33 3.13 0.47
N GLN A 59 12.82 4.34 0.78
CA GLN A 59 13.34 4.67 2.10
C GLN A 59 12.24 4.59 3.18
N ALA A 60 11.12 5.30 3.00
CA ALA A 60 10.02 5.27 3.97
C ALA A 60 9.48 3.85 4.19
N ARG A 61 9.40 3.05 3.12
CA ARG A 61 8.98 1.64 3.21
C ARG A 61 10.00 0.78 3.95
N ALA A 62 11.30 1.00 3.76
CA ALA A 62 12.35 0.28 4.48
C ALA A 62 12.34 0.63 5.97
N GLU A 63 12.20 1.91 6.31
CA GLU A 63 12.09 2.39 7.69
C GLU A 63 10.88 1.75 8.41
N ALA A 64 9.70 1.75 7.78
CA ALA A 64 8.52 1.09 8.34
C ALA A 64 8.68 -0.43 8.52
N MET A 65 9.39 -1.10 7.61
CA MET A 65 9.70 -2.53 7.73
C MET A 65 10.65 -2.81 8.89
N ILE A 66 11.68 -1.97 9.07
CA ILE A 66 12.63 -2.09 10.18
C ILE A 66 11.91 -1.90 11.52
N GLU A 67 11.09 -0.85 11.65
CA GLU A 67 10.30 -0.59 12.87
C GLU A 67 9.35 -1.74 13.21
N SER A 68 8.71 -2.33 12.19
CA SER A 68 7.85 -3.50 12.38
C SER A 68 8.65 -4.73 12.86
N LEU A 69 9.85 -4.94 12.34
CA LEU A 69 10.71 -6.05 12.76
C LEU A 69 11.23 -5.85 14.19
N ASP A 70 11.67 -4.65 14.53
CA ASP A 70 12.11 -4.31 15.88
C ASP A 70 10.99 -4.54 16.90
N SER A 71 9.75 -4.19 16.56
CA SER A 71 8.58 -4.44 17.40
C SER A 71 8.32 -5.93 17.62
N LEU A 72 8.49 -6.77 16.58
CA LEU A 72 8.33 -8.22 16.68
C LEU A 72 9.45 -8.87 17.49
N LEU A 73 10.68 -8.35 17.39
CA LEU A 73 11.84 -8.86 18.14
C LEU A 73 11.82 -8.40 19.61
N ALA A 74 11.26 -7.23 19.90
CA ALA A 74 11.09 -6.72 21.26
C ALA A 74 9.93 -7.39 22.00
N ALA A 75 8.97 -7.99 21.29
CA ALA A 75 7.91 -8.77 21.90
C ALA A 75 8.52 -10.00 22.61
N PRO A 76 8.14 -10.29 23.87
CA PRO A 76 8.61 -11.49 24.55
C PRO A 76 8.22 -12.71 23.71
N SER A 77 9.22 -13.56 23.42
CA SER A 77 9.01 -14.79 22.67
C SER A 77 7.85 -15.56 23.31
N PRO A 78 6.80 -15.94 22.55
CA PRO A 78 5.76 -16.81 23.08
C PRO A 78 6.46 -18.07 23.60
N ALA A 79 6.16 -18.44 24.86
CA ALA A 79 6.72 -19.61 25.50
C ALA A 79 6.66 -20.80 24.52
N PRO A 80 7.72 -21.62 24.41
CA PRO A 80 7.73 -22.73 23.47
C PRO A 80 6.49 -23.58 23.74
N ALA A 81 5.64 -23.73 22.73
CA ALA A 81 4.51 -24.63 22.81
C ALA A 81 5.05 -25.99 23.21
N THR A 82 4.77 -26.40 24.44
CA THR A 82 5.17 -27.70 24.98
C THR A 82 4.58 -28.77 24.07
N GLY A 83 5.46 -29.45 23.34
CA GLY A 83 5.19 -30.76 22.75
C GLY A 83 4.37 -30.76 21.47
N THR A 84 5.02 -30.49 20.34
CA THR A 84 4.70 -31.23 19.11
C THR A 84 6.00 -31.81 18.59
N SER A 85 6.30 -33.06 18.96
CA SER A 85 7.33 -33.84 18.29
C SER A 85 7.00 -33.89 16.79
N VAL A 86 7.83 -33.25 15.97
CA VAL A 86 7.85 -33.47 14.54
C VAL A 86 8.42 -34.88 14.32
N PRO A 87 7.69 -35.84 13.74
CA PRO A 87 8.27 -37.15 13.45
C PRO A 87 9.43 -36.96 12.47
N THR A 88 10.61 -37.44 12.86
CA THR A 88 11.77 -37.49 11.98
C THR A 88 11.48 -38.43 10.81
N VAL A 89 11.82 -38.01 9.59
CA VAL A 89 11.61 -38.68 8.28
C VAL A 89 12.20 -40.11 8.19
N ARG A 90 12.78 -40.65 9.27
CA ARG A 90 13.43 -41.96 9.31
C ARG A 90 12.47 -43.15 9.54
N GLU A 91 11.16 -42.92 9.54
CA GLU A 91 10.15 -43.99 9.70
C GLU A 91 9.44 -44.41 8.39
N LEU A 92 9.77 -43.78 7.25
CA LEU A 92 9.17 -44.11 5.94
C LEU A 92 10.01 -45.09 5.08
N ALA A 93 11.05 -45.69 5.66
CA ALA A 93 11.88 -46.68 4.97
C ALA A 93 12.23 -47.84 5.91
N ALA A 94 11.33 -48.81 6.01
CA ALA A 94 11.65 -50.18 6.37
C ALA A 94 11.08 -51.11 5.29
N PRO A 95 11.81 -52.17 4.91
CA PRO A 95 11.71 -52.87 3.63
C PRO A 95 10.44 -53.71 3.43
#